data_AF-A0A2M7QLB7-F1
#
_entry.id   AF-A0A2M7QLB7-F1
#
_cell.length_a   1.000
_cell.length_b   1.000
_cell.length_c   1.000
_cell.angle_alpha   90.00
_cell.angle_beta   90.00
_cell.angle_gamma   90.00
#
_symmetry.space_group_name_H-M   'P 1'
#
loop_
_entity.id
_entity.type
_entity.pdbx_description
1 polymer ?
#
loop_
_entity_poly.entity_id
_entity_poly.type
_entity_poly.pdbx_seq_one_letter_code
_entity_poly.pdbx_strand_id
1 'polypeptide(L)'
;MLMILAAPGDAILCEEATYPGLRAIAARLRLRLISVPSDAVGVAPDALAEVIPLHGPKALYLNPTLGDPTTQTLGLERRQEIASILIGARLPLIEDDTYGLIATRRSRRWRGG
;
A
#
# COMPACT_ATOMS: atom_id res chain seq x y z
N MET A 1 -2.97 10.66 5.06
CA MET A 1 -3.61 9.33 5.12
C MET A 1 -2.83 8.34 5.99
N LEU A 2 -1.49 8.27 5.91
CA LEU A 2 -0.66 7.29 6.66
C LEU A 2 -0.79 7.37 8.20
N MET A 3 -1.05 8.55 8.77
CA MET A 3 -1.19 8.74 10.23
C MET A 3 -2.45 8.13 10.86
N ILE A 4 -3.41 7.64 10.07
CA ILE A 4 -4.68 7.11 10.59
C ILE A 4 -4.61 5.58 10.79
N LEU A 5 -3.65 4.89 10.17
CA LEU A 5 -3.61 3.41 10.11
C LEU A 5 -2.40 2.75 10.78
N ALA A 6 -1.35 3.52 11.11
CA ALA A 6 -0.09 2.95 11.60
C ALA A 6 0.44 3.72 12.82
N ALA A 7 0.89 2.97 13.82
CA ALA A 7 1.55 3.48 15.01
C ALA A 7 3.09 3.33 14.87
N PRO A 8 3.88 4.11 15.64
CA PRO A 8 5.31 3.90 15.73
C PRO A 8 5.68 2.43 15.96
N GLY A 9 6.57 1.89 15.13
CA GLY A 9 7.00 0.49 15.14
C GLY A 9 6.24 -0.42 14.18
N ASP A 10 5.09 0.00 13.66
CA ASP A 10 4.33 -0.78 12.67
C ASP A 10 5.07 -0.91 11.34
N ALA A 11 4.87 -2.05 10.68
CA ALA A 11 5.39 -2.32 9.35
C ALA A 11 4.43 -1.87 8.25
N ILE A 12 4.95 -1.24 7.22
CA ILE A 12 4.24 -0.87 5.99
C ILE A 12 5.01 -1.50 4.83
N LEU A 13 4.30 -2.23 3.98
CA LEU A 13 4.86 -2.73 2.74
C LEU A 13 4.92 -1.61 1.72
N CYS A 14 5.97 -1.57 0.90
CA CYS A 14 6.07 -0.65 -0.23
C CYS A 14 6.81 -1.30 -1.40
N GLU A 15 6.64 -0.74 -2.58
CA GLU A 15 7.42 -1.10 -3.76
C GLU A 15 8.92 -0.88 -3.53
N GLU A 16 9.74 -1.72 -4.15
CA GLU A 16 11.22 -1.66 -4.06
C GLU A 16 11.78 -0.31 -4.53
N ALA A 17 11.16 0.28 -5.56
CA ALA A 17 11.39 1.65 -6.02
C ALA A 17 10.77 2.68 -5.05
N THR A 18 11.17 2.65 -3.78
CA THR A 18 10.59 3.53 -2.76
C THR A 18 11.03 4.98 -2.97
N TYR A 19 10.10 5.87 -3.30
CA TYR A 19 10.38 7.31 -3.44
C TYR A 19 10.85 7.94 -2.10
N PRO A 20 11.85 8.85 -2.12
CA PRO A 20 12.39 9.49 -0.90
C PRO A 20 11.35 10.13 0.02
N GLY A 21 10.23 10.62 -0.53
CA GLY A 21 9.12 11.18 0.25
C GLY A 21 8.51 10.17 1.23
N LEU A 22 8.27 8.93 0.80
CA LEU A 22 7.73 7.89 1.68
C LEU A 22 8.73 7.54 2.78
N ARG A 23 10.02 7.42 2.46
CA ARG A 23 11.07 7.16 3.45
C ARG A 23 11.15 8.26 4.51
N ALA A 24 11.05 9.52 4.09
CA ALA A 24 11.05 10.65 5.01
C ALA A 24 9.82 10.64 5.94
N ILE A 25 8.63 10.32 5.43
CA ILE A 25 7.41 10.22 6.23
C ILE A 25 7.51 9.04 7.20
N ALA A 26 7.94 7.87 6.74
CA ALA A 26 8.10 6.69 7.57
C ALA A 26 9.10 6.91 8.70
N ALA A 27 10.23 7.55 8.42
CA ALA A 27 11.22 7.92 9.45
C ALA A 27 10.61 8.84 10.52
N ARG A 28 9.85 9.86 10.11
CA ARG A 28 9.19 10.80 11.04
C ARG A 28 8.13 10.10 11.90
N LEU A 29 7.40 9.14 11.33
CA LEU A 29 6.38 8.37 12.04
C LEU A 29 6.93 7.12 12.75
N ARG A 30 8.25 6.87 12.67
CA ARG A 30 8.93 5.67 13.18
C ARG A 30 8.32 4.37 12.67
N LEU A 31 7.90 4.36 11.41
CA LEU A 31 7.37 3.17 10.73
C LEU A 31 8.51 2.35 10.14
N ARG A 32 8.34 1.03 10.12
CA ARG A 32 9.23 0.11 9.41
C ARG A 32 8.75 -0.03 7.98
N LEU A 33 9.55 0.38 7.01
CA LEU A 33 9.27 0.10 5.61
C LEU A 33 9.85 -1.25 5.22
N ILE A 34 9.05 -2.05 4.53
CA ILE A 34 9.45 -3.35 4.02
C ILE A 34 9.20 -3.34 2.53
N SER A 35 10.28 -3.44 1.77
CA SER A 35 10.22 -3.49 0.31
C SER A 35 9.68 -4.85 -0.12
N VAL A 36 8.67 -4.84 -0.99
CA VAL A 36 8.19 -6.03 -1.68
C VAL A 36 8.90 -6.11 -3.02
N PRO A 37 9.48 -7.28 -3.37
CA PRO A 37 10.04 -7.50 -4.70
C PRO A 37 9.04 -7.18 -5.81
N SER A 38 9.54 -6.55 -6.87
CA SER A 38 8.78 -6.22 -8.07
C SER A 38 9.40 -6.88 -9.30
N ASP A 39 8.59 -7.23 -10.28
CA ASP A 39 8.99 -7.62 -11.62
C ASP A 39 8.78 -6.47 -12.61
N ALA A 40 8.95 -6.74 -13.92
CA ALA A 40 8.78 -5.74 -14.98
C ALA A 40 7.37 -5.12 -15.05
N VAL A 41 6.39 -5.72 -14.38
CA VAL A 41 4.98 -5.30 -14.36
C VAL A 41 4.62 -4.64 -13.02
N GLY A 42 5.50 -4.68 -12.01
CA GLY A 42 5.34 -4.07 -10.69
C GLY A 42 5.41 -5.11 -9.57
N VAL A 43 4.74 -4.87 -8.44
CA VAL A 43 4.82 -5.77 -7.27
C VAL A 43 4.46 -7.21 -7.65
N ALA A 44 5.30 -8.17 -7.26
CA ALA A 44 5.08 -9.60 -7.51
C ALA A 44 4.07 -10.17 -6.49
N PRO A 45 2.94 -10.77 -6.92
CA PRO A 45 1.91 -11.31 -6.03
C PRO A 45 2.43 -12.41 -5.11
N ASP A 46 3.28 -13.31 -5.63
CA ASP A 46 3.85 -14.40 -4.83
C ASP A 46 4.71 -13.84 -3.69
N ALA A 47 5.59 -12.88 -4.01
CA ALA A 47 6.40 -12.21 -3.01
C ALA A 47 5.52 -11.44 -2.01
N LEU A 48 4.44 -10.79 -2.46
CA LEU A 48 3.48 -10.12 -1.60
C LEU A 48 2.81 -11.11 -0.63
N ALA A 49 2.38 -12.27 -1.12
CA ALA A 49 1.74 -13.30 -0.31
C ALA A 49 2.70 -13.89 0.74
N GLU A 50 4.00 -13.95 0.45
CA GLU A 50 5.03 -14.42 1.38
C GLU A 50 5.37 -13.39 2.47
N VAL A 51 5.52 -12.11 2.12
CA VAL A 51 5.97 -11.09 3.08
C VAL A 51 4.90 -10.70 4.10
N ILE A 52 3.61 -10.82 3.76
CA ILE A 52 2.50 -10.49 4.65
C ILE A 52 2.55 -11.29 5.97
N PRO A 53 2.55 -12.64 5.96
CA PRO A 53 2.60 -13.41 7.20
C PRO A 53 3.93 -13.26 7.95
N LEU A 54 5.04 -13.00 7.25
CA LEU A 54 6.36 -12.83 7.86
C LEU A 54 6.50 -11.55 8.69
N HIS A 55 5.79 -10.49 8.30
CA HIS A 55 6.00 -9.16 8.85
C HIS A 55 4.77 -8.53 9.51
N GLY A 56 3.58 -9.12 9.36
CA GLY A 56 2.35 -8.59 9.93
C GLY A 56 2.11 -7.10 9.62
N PRO A 57 2.24 -6.66 8.35
CA PRO A 57 2.15 -5.25 8.01
C PRO A 57 0.76 -4.67 8.27
N LYS A 58 0.69 -3.35 8.42
CA LYS A 58 -0.57 -2.61 8.59
C LYS A 58 -1.18 -2.12 7.29
N ALA A 59 -0.38 -1.97 6.25
CA ALA A 59 -0.84 -1.59 4.92
C ALA A 59 0.21 -1.94 3.86
N LEU A 60 -0.24 -1.98 2.61
CA LEU A 60 0.61 -1.84 1.43
C LEU A 60 0.50 -0.41 0.91
N TYR A 61 1.62 0.24 0.63
CA TYR A 61 1.68 1.51 -0.09
C TYR A 61 2.15 1.26 -1.52
N LEU A 62 1.37 1.73 -2.49
CA LEU A 62 1.74 1.76 -3.91
C LEU A 62 1.71 3.21 -4.40
N ASN A 63 2.68 3.59 -5.23
CA ASN A 63 2.69 4.89 -5.89
C ASN A 63 1.97 4.76 -7.24
N PRO A 64 0.83 5.43 -7.46
CA PRO A 64 0.06 5.37 -8.69
C PRO A 64 0.69 6.18 -9.83
N THR A 65 2.03 6.22 -9.96
CA THR A 65 2.67 6.42 -11.28
C THR A 65 2.32 5.27 -12.26
N LEU A 66 1.35 4.43 -11.88
CA LEU A 66 0.39 3.67 -12.66
C LEU A 66 -0.56 4.51 -13.55
N GLY A 67 -0.21 5.76 -13.85
CA GLY A 67 -1.07 6.71 -14.56
C GLY A 67 -0.53 7.22 -15.89
N ASP A 68 0.57 6.66 -16.41
CA ASP A 68 0.98 6.97 -17.78
C ASP A 68 0.44 5.87 -18.72
N PRO A 69 -0.53 6.17 -19.62
CA PRO A 69 -1.13 5.18 -20.52
C PRO A 69 -0.12 4.52 -21.48
N THR A 70 1.14 4.96 -21.46
CA THR A 70 2.25 4.42 -22.26
C THR A 70 3.20 3.51 -21.47
N THR A 71 3.16 3.49 -20.14
CA THR A 71 4.12 2.73 -19.31
C THR A 71 3.45 1.46 -18.80
N GLN A 72 3.43 0.42 -19.66
CA GLN A 72 3.28 -1.03 -19.36
C GLN A 72 2.79 -1.38 -17.95
N THR A 73 1.62 -0.86 -17.62
CA THR A 73 1.13 -0.63 -16.27
C THR A 73 0.54 -1.92 -15.76
N LEU A 74 0.82 -2.33 -14.50
CA LEU A 74 0.23 -3.48 -13.80
C LEU A 74 -1.05 -3.96 -14.52
N GLY A 75 -0.95 -5.02 -15.32
CA GLY A 75 -2.08 -5.48 -16.14
C GLY A 75 -3.33 -5.64 -15.27
N LEU A 76 -4.52 -5.56 -15.86
CA LEU A 76 -5.77 -5.74 -15.10
C LEU A 76 -5.72 -7.01 -14.23
N GLU A 77 -5.17 -8.09 -14.79
CA GLU A 77 -4.89 -9.34 -14.10
C GLU A 77 -4.01 -9.16 -12.85
N ARG A 78 -2.86 -8.50 -13.00
CA ARG A 78 -1.94 -8.27 -11.87
C ARG A 78 -2.57 -7.44 -10.75
N ARG A 79 -3.41 -6.44 -11.09
CA ARG A 79 -4.16 -5.68 -10.08
C ARG A 79 -5.19 -6.55 -9.36
N GLN A 80 -5.85 -7.47 -10.08
CA GLN A 80 -6.80 -8.41 -9.49
C GLN A 80 -6.11 -9.42 -8.57
N GLU A 81 -4.91 -9.90 -8.93
CA GLU A 81 -4.10 -10.79 -8.09
C GLU A 81 -3.72 -10.10 -6.77
N ILE A 82 -3.14 -8.90 -6.86
CA ILE A 82 -2.78 -8.10 -5.68
C ILE A 82 -4.02 -7.82 -4.83
N ALA A 83 -5.12 -7.37 -5.44
CA ALA A 83 -6.36 -7.08 -4.72
C ALA A 83 -6.90 -8.32 -3.99
N SER A 84 -6.88 -9.49 -4.64
CA SER A 84 -7.29 -10.76 -4.04
C SER A 84 -6.48 -11.10 -2.79
N ILE A 85 -5.16 -10.93 -2.85
CA ILE A 85 -4.25 -11.18 -1.71
C ILE A 85 -4.56 -10.20 -0.56
N LEU A 86 -4.68 -8.90 -0.87
CA LEU A 86 -4.95 -7.87 0.13
C LEU A 86 -6.29 -8.08 0.83
N ILE A 87 -7.33 -8.45 0.08
CA ILE A 87 -8.66 -8.78 0.62
C ILE A 87 -8.56 -10.00 1.54
N GLY A 88 -7.89 -11.06 1.10
CA GLY A 88 -7.67 -12.27 1.91
C GLY A 88 -6.93 -11.99 3.21
N ALA A 89 -5.93 -11.12 3.17
CA ALA A 89 -5.13 -10.70 4.31
C ALA A 89 -5.79 -9.60 5.17
N ARG A 90 -6.94 -9.04 4.74
CA ARG A 90 -7.55 -7.82 5.32
C ARG A 90 -6.56 -6.66 5.43
N LEU A 91 -5.64 -6.57 4.47
CA LEU A 91 -4.58 -5.57 4.43
C LEU A 91 -5.03 -4.37 3.58
N PRO A 92 -5.10 -3.15 4.15
CA PRO A 92 -5.47 -1.97 3.38
C PRO A 92 -4.37 -1.58 2.39
N LEU A 93 -4.81 -1.06 1.23
CA LEU A 93 -3.97 -0.42 0.23
C LEU A 93 -3.97 1.11 0.45
N ILE A 94 -2.80 1.73 0.34
CA ILE A 94 -2.61 3.18 0.35
C ILE A 94 -2.03 3.58 -1.01
N GLU A 95 -2.70 4.48 -1.71
CA GLU A 95 -2.25 5.04 -2.99
C GLU A 95 -1.88 6.52 -2.80
N ASP A 96 -0.77 6.95 -3.39
CA ASP A 96 -0.31 8.34 -3.37
C ASP A 96 -0.85 9.12 -4.58
N ASP A 97 -2.06 9.63 -4.44
CA ASP A 97 -2.68 10.47 -5.46
C ASP A 97 -2.12 11.90 -5.37
N THR A 98 -0.89 12.11 -5.87
CA THR A 98 -0.24 13.43 -5.83
C THR A 98 -0.96 14.46 -6.73
N TYR A 99 -2.01 14.07 -7.45
CA TYR A 99 -2.91 14.97 -8.19
C TYR A 99 -4.41 14.68 -7.95
N GLY A 100 -4.88 14.71 -6.70
CA GLY A 100 -6.19 15.29 -6.41
C GLY A 100 -7.24 14.43 -5.69
N LEU A 101 -7.68 14.95 -4.53
CA LEU A 101 -9.05 14.89 -3.98
C LEU A 101 -9.62 13.53 -3.49
N ILE A 102 -9.49 13.31 -2.18
CA ILE A 102 -10.41 12.64 -1.21
C ILE A 102 -11.31 11.47 -1.69
N ALA A 103 -11.17 10.31 -1.05
CA ALA A 103 -12.30 9.43 -0.70
C ALA A 103 -12.15 8.80 0.70
N THR A 104 -12.51 9.55 1.75
CA THR A 104 -12.75 8.97 3.08
C THR A 104 -14.13 8.31 3.12
N ARG A 105 -14.23 6.99 2.98
CA ARG A 105 -15.44 6.27 3.35
C ARG A 105 -15.52 6.14 4.88
N ARG A 106 -16.03 7.19 5.52
CA ARG A 106 -16.47 7.16 6.92
C ARG A 106 -17.61 6.14 7.07
N SER A 107 -17.36 5.00 7.72
CA SER A 107 -18.46 4.22 8.31
C SER A 107 -19.03 5.04 9.48
N ARG A 108 -20.21 5.61 9.29
CA ARG A 108 -21.01 6.19 10.37
C ARG A 108 -21.26 5.12 11.43
N ARG A 109 -20.74 5.30 12.65
CA ARG A 109 -21.28 4.62 13.83
C ARG A 109 -22.00 5.67 14.67
N TRP A 110 -23.32 5.69 14.52
CA TRP A 110 -24.24 6.45 15.36
C TRP A 110 -24.12 5.98 16.82
N ARG A 111 -24.18 6.93 17.76
CA ARG A 111 -24.34 6.72 19.21
C ARG A 111 -25.77 7.06 19.60
N GLY A 112 -26.29 6.35 20.60
CA GLY A 112 -27.54 6.60 21.30
C GLY A 112 -28.11 5.23 21.69
N GLY A 113 -28.41 4.91 22.94
CA GLY A 113 -28.68 5.73 24.11
C GLY A 113 -29.71 4.93 24.90
#